data_AF-A0A2E9R6R5-F1
#
_entry.id   AF-A0A2E9R6R5-F1
#
_cell.length_a   1.000
_cell.length_b   1.000
_cell.length_c   1.000
_cell.angle_alpha   90.00
_cell.angle_beta   90.00
_cell.angle_gamma   90.00
#
_symmetry.space_group_name_H-M   'P 1'
#
loop_
_entity.id
_entity.type
_entity.pdbx_description
1 polymer ?
#
loop_
_entity_poly.entity_id
_entity_poly.type
_entity_poly.pdbx_seq_one_letter_code
_entity_poly.pdbx_strand_id
1 'polypeptide(L)'
;MKTVEKIAQAKACQLVLQHHPEHIFCRYNGPKLQGLTDSVESAIALANTSEGRWKRELHESNEALNSAYEKAAYYGNMLSIEAPYLEKVKSLKTPSNMLEKAAYLAAVTQLVNDHKQDLYFADEALDVLAPLESTFKKETDESKHAKEEYHQAVSLKDESIVELDELVKRIKRFVRHTFGIQSRQFQSLKNDVFTRPNPMQKDTTETPTPEVPTPSIES
;
A
#
# COMPACT_ATOMS: atom_id res chain seq x y z
N MET A 1 -12.14 -4.01 3.63
CA MET A 1 -13.59 -4.32 3.53
C MET A 1 -14.42 -3.09 3.20
N LYS A 2 -14.41 -2.01 4.00
CA LYS A 2 -15.27 -0.82 3.80
C LYS A 2 -15.20 -0.16 2.40
N THR A 3 -14.04 -0.11 1.75
CA THR A 3 -13.89 0.53 0.42
C THR A 3 -14.50 -0.29 -0.72
N VAL A 4 -14.33 -1.61 -0.70
CA VAL A 4 -14.89 -2.53 -1.71
C VAL A 4 -16.42 -2.50 -1.66
N GLU A 5 -16.98 -2.46 -0.44
CA GLU A 5 -18.42 -2.32 -0.23
C GLU A 5 -18.96 -1.01 -0.81
N LYS A 6 -18.23 0.11 -0.66
CA LYS A 6 -18.63 1.40 -1.24
C LYS A 6 -18.67 1.38 -2.77
N ILE A 7 -17.69 0.75 -3.41
CA ILE A 7 -17.68 0.57 -4.88
C ILE A 7 -18.82 -0.33 -5.32
N ALA A 8 -19.06 -1.45 -4.64
CA ALA A 8 -20.18 -2.35 -4.95
C ALA A 8 -21.54 -1.61 -4.84
N GLN A 9 -21.70 -0.77 -3.82
CA GLN A 9 -22.88 0.08 -3.66
C GLN A 9 -23.01 1.12 -4.77
N ALA A 10 -21.91 1.74 -5.20
CA ALA A 10 -21.90 2.66 -6.33
C ALA A 10 -22.34 1.95 -7.62
N LYS A 11 -21.76 0.79 -7.93
CA LYS A 11 -22.15 -0.02 -9.10
C LYS A 11 -23.63 -0.41 -9.06
N ALA A 12 -24.15 -0.79 -7.89
CA ALA A 12 -25.58 -1.08 -7.75
C ALA A 12 -26.45 0.17 -7.97
N CYS A 13 -26.06 1.33 -7.42
CA CYS A 13 -26.76 2.59 -7.66
C CYS A 13 -26.78 2.93 -9.15
N GLN A 14 -25.66 2.72 -9.83
CA GLN A 14 -25.54 2.96 -11.25
C GLN A 14 -26.48 2.08 -12.08
N LEU A 15 -26.58 0.78 -11.76
CA LEU A 15 -27.56 -0.11 -12.40
C LEU A 15 -28.97 0.46 -12.27
N VAL A 16 -29.38 0.90 -11.07
CA VAL A 16 -30.71 1.50 -10.88
C VAL A 16 -30.90 2.75 -11.73
N LEU A 17 -29.90 3.64 -11.81
CA LEU A 17 -30.00 4.84 -12.65
C LEU A 17 -30.09 4.52 -14.15
N GLN A 18 -29.37 3.49 -14.63
CA GLN A 18 -29.38 3.07 -16.03
C GLN A 18 -30.72 2.48 -16.47
N HIS A 19 -31.46 1.84 -15.55
CA HIS A 19 -32.79 1.28 -15.85
C HIS A 19 -33.90 2.34 -15.93
N HIS A 20 -33.62 3.60 -15.57
CA HIS A 20 -34.59 4.69 -15.53
C HIS A 20 -34.14 5.93 -16.33
N PRO A 21 -33.80 5.79 -17.63
CA PRO A 21 -33.28 6.89 -18.45
C PRO A 21 -34.31 8.00 -18.70
N GLU A 22 -35.59 7.74 -18.50
CA GLU A 22 -36.67 8.73 -18.59
C GLU A 22 -36.49 9.86 -17.56
N HIS A 23 -35.98 9.53 -16.38
CA HIS A 23 -35.89 10.47 -15.27
C HIS A 23 -34.66 11.39 -15.39
N ILE A 24 -34.88 12.71 -15.33
CA ILE A 24 -33.80 13.72 -15.51
C ILE A 24 -32.66 13.51 -14.49
N PHE A 25 -33.01 13.20 -13.23
CA PHE A 25 -32.03 12.89 -12.20
C PHE A 25 -31.11 11.72 -12.58
N CYS A 26 -31.66 10.65 -13.18
CA CYS A 26 -30.90 9.48 -13.59
C CYS A 26 -29.97 9.79 -14.76
N ARG A 27 -30.46 10.53 -15.77
CA ARG A 27 -29.64 10.97 -16.92
C ARG A 27 -28.44 11.81 -16.50
N TYR A 28 -28.62 12.72 -15.54
CA TYR A 28 -27.53 13.58 -15.07
C TYR A 28 -26.55 12.85 -14.14
N ASN A 29 -27.06 12.10 -13.14
CA ASN A 29 -26.20 11.50 -12.12
C ASN A 29 -25.61 10.16 -12.54
N GLY A 30 -26.15 9.48 -13.56
CA GLY A 30 -25.64 8.20 -14.05
C GLY A 30 -24.19 8.30 -14.55
N PRO A 31 -23.91 9.15 -15.56
CA PRO A 31 -22.54 9.37 -16.05
C PRO A 31 -21.59 9.90 -14.96
N LYS A 32 -22.09 10.79 -14.09
CA LYS A 32 -21.30 11.33 -12.97
C LYS A 32 -20.88 10.25 -11.98
N LEU A 33 -21.79 9.33 -11.63
CA LEU A 33 -21.50 8.22 -10.74
C LEU A 33 -20.53 7.21 -11.38
N GLN A 34 -20.68 6.91 -12.68
CA GLN A 34 -19.73 6.06 -13.39
C GLN A 34 -18.33 6.67 -13.36
N GLY A 35 -18.18 7.94 -13.74
CA GLY A 35 -16.87 8.61 -13.73
C GLY A 35 -16.21 8.64 -12.35
N LEU A 36 -16.98 8.87 -11.28
CA LEU A 36 -16.47 8.81 -9.91
C LEU A 36 -16.10 7.38 -9.49
N THR A 37 -16.84 6.36 -9.93
CA THR A 37 -16.52 4.96 -9.64
C THR A 37 -15.20 4.56 -10.29
N ASP A 38 -15.01 4.90 -11.57
CA ASP A 38 -13.78 4.64 -12.32
C ASP A 38 -12.58 5.40 -11.71
N SER A 39 -12.81 6.64 -11.28
CA SER A 39 -11.80 7.46 -10.60
C SER A 39 -11.36 6.84 -9.27
N VAL A 40 -12.30 6.35 -8.45
CA VAL A 40 -11.99 5.65 -7.19
C VAL A 40 -11.23 4.34 -7.45
N GLU A 41 -11.63 3.55 -8.44
CA GLU A 41 -10.92 2.31 -8.80
C GLU A 41 -9.49 2.61 -9.26
N SER A 42 -9.31 3.66 -10.06
CA SER A 42 -7.99 4.13 -10.50
C SER A 42 -7.14 4.63 -9.33
N ALA A 43 -7.72 5.38 -8.39
CA ALA A 43 -7.03 5.88 -7.21
C ALA A 43 -6.60 4.74 -6.26
N ILE A 44 -7.41 3.68 -6.13
CA ILE A 44 -7.03 2.47 -5.39
C ILE A 44 -5.87 1.75 -6.07
N ALA A 45 -5.93 1.59 -7.40
CA ALA A 45 -4.85 0.97 -8.15
C ALA A 45 -3.53 1.76 -8.03
N LEU A 46 -3.61 3.10 -8.05
CA LEU A 46 -2.47 3.99 -7.84
C LEU A 46 -1.89 3.85 -6.42
N ALA A 47 -2.75 3.83 -5.39
CA ALA A 47 -2.33 3.64 -4.00
C ALA A 47 -1.63 2.28 -3.79
N ASN A 48 -2.15 1.21 -4.38
CA ASN A 48 -1.52 -0.11 -4.31
C ASN A 48 -0.18 -0.17 -5.06
N THR A 49 -0.10 0.47 -6.23
CA THR A 49 1.13 0.51 -7.03
C THR A 49 2.21 1.31 -6.33
N SER A 50 1.87 2.48 -5.78
CA SER A 50 2.79 3.32 -5.00
C SER A 50 3.21 2.65 -3.69
N GLU A 51 2.32 1.91 -3.02
CA GLU A 51 2.69 1.10 -1.86
C GLU A 51 3.72 0.03 -2.23
N GLY A 52 3.51 -0.68 -3.34
CA GLY A 52 4.43 -1.69 -3.85
C GLY A 52 5.80 -1.09 -4.20
N ARG A 53 5.83 0.08 -4.83
CA ARG A 53 7.07 0.82 -5.12
C ARG A 53 7.78 1.23 -3.83
N TRP A 54 7.08 1.86 -2.89
CA TRP A 54 7.67 2.26 -1.62
C TRP A 54 8.25 1.09 -0.84
N LYS A 55 7.54 -0.06 -0.78
CA LYS A 55 8.06 -1.26 -0.11
C LYS A 55 9.31 -1.83 -0.79
N ARG A 56 9.35 -1.82 -2.13
CA ARG A 56 10.53 -2.25 -2.88
C ARG A 56 11.70 -1.31 -2.64
N GLU A 57 11.49 -0.01 -2.77
CA GLU A 57 12.50 1.02 -2.54
C GLU A 57 13.05 0.90 -1.11
N LEU A 58 12.17 0.78 -0.11
CA LEU A 58 12.59 0.60 1.28
C LEU A 58 13.45 -0.66 1.47
N HIS A 59 13.14 -1.75 0.76
CA HIS A 59 13.93 -2.97 0.83
C HIS A 59 15.30 -2.80 0.17
N GLU A 60 15.35 -2.31 -1.06
CA GLU A 60 16.56 -2.10 -1.85
C GLU A 60 17.50 -1.08 -1.16
N SER A 61 16.96 0.05 -0.71
CA SER A 61 17.71 1.03 0.07
C SER A 61 18.22 0.42 1.37
N ASN A 62 17.41 -0.34 2.11
CA ASN A 62 17.88 -0.97 3.35
C ASN A 62 19.03 -1.95 3.12
N GLU A 63 19.01 -2.72 2.03
CA GLU A 63 20.10 -3.61 1.66
C GLU A 63 21.37 -2.83 1.31
N ALA A 64 21.26 -1.77 0.48
CA ALA A 64 22.37 -0.91 0.11
C ALA A 64 23.01 -0.24 1.34
N LEU A 65 22.18 0.32 2.24
CA LEU A 65 22.61 0.94 3.48
C LEU A 65 23.27 -0.05 4.45
N ASN A 66 22.80 -1.31 4.49
CA ASN A 66 23.44 -2.36 5.28
C ASN A 66 24.83 -2.71 4.75
N SER A 67 24.97 -2.88 3.43
CA SER A 67 26.27 -3.15 2.81
C SER A 67 27.25 -1.99 3.03
N ALA A 68 26.76 -0.75 2.94
CA ALA A 68 27.56 0.43 3.23
C ALA A 68 27.98 0.50 4.70
N TYR A 69 27.09 0.13 5.63
CA TYR A 69 27.42 0.01 7.05
C TYR A 69 28.48 -1.07 7.32
N GLU A 70 28.42 -2.24 6.67
CA GLU A 70 29.42 -3.30 6.87
C GLU A 70 30.83 -2.82 6.50
N LYS A 71 30.95 -2.06 5.40
CA LYS A 71 32.21 -1.41 5.00
C LYS A 71 32.66 -0.36 6.03
N ALA A 72 31.73 0.45 6.54
CA ALA A 72 32.03 1.41 7.60
C ALA A 72 32.50 0.73 8.89
N ALA A 73 31.86 -0.37 9.28
CA ALA A 73 32.19 -1.15 10.46
C ALA A 73 33.57 -1.79 10.35
N TYR A 74 33.96 -2.24 9.15
CA TYR A 74 35.32 -2.72 8.89
C TYR A 74 36.37 -1.65 9.24
N TYR A 75 36.23 -0.44 8.72
CA TYR A 75 37.17 0.65 9.02
C TYR A 75 37.05 1.19 10.45
N GLY A 76 35.86 1.15 11.05
CA GLY A 76 35.68 1.44 12.48
C GLY A 76 36.42 0.45 13.39
N ASN A 77 36.47 -0.83 12.99
CA ASN A 77 37.29 -1.83 13.67
C ASN A 77 38.78 -1.57 13.46
N MET A 78 39.21 -1.17 12.26
CA MET A 78 40.62 -0.78 12.01
C MET A 78 41.04 0.43 12.86
N LEU A 79 40.19 1.46 12.96
CA LEU A 79 40.42 2.60 13.87
C LEU A 79 40.62 2.14 15.32
N SER A 80 39.84 1.15 15.77
CA SER A 80 39.93 0.59 17.12
C SER A 80 41.24 -0.16 17.38
N ILE A 81 41.91 -0.63 16.32
CA ILE A 81 43.20 -1.34 16.40
C ILE A 81 44.37 -0.36 16.30
N GLU A 82 44.35 0.57 15.34
CA GLU A 82 45.47 1.48 15.07
C GLU A 82 45.46 2.73 15.96
N ALA A 83 44.28 3.21 16.37
CA ALA A 83 44.14 4.39 17.21
C ALA A 83 43.24 4.18 18.45
N PRO A 84 43.49 3.14 19.28
CA PRO A 84 42.70 2.85 20.47
C PRO A 84 42.80 3.93 21.56
N TYR A 85 43.82 4.79 21.47
CA TYR A 85 44.05 5.89 22.40
C TYR A 85 43.07 7.05 22.18
N LEU A 86 42.38 7.12 21.04
CA LEU A 86 41.39 8.16 20.76
C LEU A 86 40.08 7.87 21.51
N GLU A 87 39.71 8.75 22.45
CA GLU A 87 38.46 8.62 23.21
C GLU A 87 37.21 8.56 22.31
N LYS A 88 37.24 9.26 21.17
CA LYS A 88 36.15 9.21 20.19
C LYS A 88 35.97 7.81 19.57
N VAL A 89 37.06 7.08 19.33
CA VAL A 89 37.01 5.70 18.81
C VAL A 89 36.36 4.77 19.84
N LYS A 90 36.70 4.91 21.12
CA LYS A 90 36.07 4.15 22.22
C LYS A 90 34.57 4.44 22.37
N SER A 91 34.13 5.62 21.94
CA SER A 91 32.72 6.04 21.99
C SER A 91 31.87 5.56 20.82
N LEU A 92 32.48 4.97 19.78
CA LEU A 92 31.75 4.39 18.65
C LEU A 92 30.92 3.19 19.14
N LYS A 93 29.59 3.30 19.06
CA LYS A 93 28.66 2.25 19.44
C LYS A 93 28.17 1.49 18.22
N THR A 94 27.90 0.20 18.39
CA THR A 94 27.22 -0.61 17.38
C THR A 94 25.81 -0.06 17.15
N PRO A 95 25.46 0.37 15.93
CA PRO A 95 24.15 0.92 15.64
C PRO A 95 23.06 -0.16 15.63
N SER A 96 21.88 0.21 16.12
CA SER A 96 20.70 -0.66 16.25
C SER A 96 19.67 -0.46 15.14
N ASN A 97 19.73 0.67 14.43
CA ASN A 97 18.79 1.05 13.39
C ASN A 97 19.50 1.82 12.25
N MET A 98 18.78 2.08 11.15
CA MET A 98 19.37 2.69 9.95
C MET A 98 19.87 4.13 10.17
N LEU A 99 19.19 4.90 11.03
CA LEU A 99 19.60 6.27 11.35
C LEU A 99 20.92 6.27 12.12
N GLU A 100 21.08 5.35 13.07
CA GLU A 100 22.34 5.14 13.79
C GLU A 100 23.45 4.62 12.86
N LYS A 101 23.13 3.78 11.88
CA LYS A 101 24.12 3.30 10.87
C LYS A 101 24.67 4.45 10.01
N ALA A 102 23.80 5.36 9.58
CA ALA A 102 24.21 6.54 8.83
C ALA A 102 25.12 7.46 9.68
N ALA A 103 24.74 7.69 10.94
CA ALA A 103 25.55 8.47 11.87
C ALA A 103 26.90 7.80 12.19
N TYR A 104 26.91 6.47 12.29
CA TYR A 104 28.14 5.69 12.50
C TYR A 104 29.10 5.84 11.32
N LEU A 105 28.62 5.70 10.07
CA LEU A 105 29.44 5.92 8.88
C LEU A 105 30.08 7.31 8.90
N ALA A 106 29.28 8.37 9.08
CA ALA A 106 29.79 9.74 9.11
C ALA A 106 30.83 9.96 10.23
N ALA A 107 30.62 9.36 11.41
CA ALA A 107 31.58 9.42 12.51
C ALA A 107 32.90 8.72 12.17
N VAL A 108 32.85 7.55 11.53
CA VAL A 108 34.05 6.82 11.08
C VAL A 108 34.79 7.59 9.99
N THR A 109 34.09 8.08 8.96
CA THR A 109 34.70 8.91 7.90
C THR A 109 35.42 10.12 8.49
N GLN A 110 34.75 10.86 9.39
CA GLN A 110 35.32 12.04 10.02
C GLN A 110 36.57 11.69 10.84
N LEU A 111 36.54 10.60 11.61
CA LEU A 111 37.68 10.19 12.42
C LEU A 111 38.89 9.78 11.57
N VAL A 112 38.66 9.05 10.47
CA VAL A 112 39.73 8.71 9.52
C VAL A 112 40.30 9.99 8.89
N ASN A 113 39.45 10.94 8.52
CA ASN A 113 39.89 12.19 7.90
C ASN A 113 40.67 13.09 8.88
N ASP A 114 40.19 13.23 10.12
CA ASP A 114 40.82 14.03 11.17
C ASP A 114 42.22 13.51 11.53
N HIS A 115 42.43 12.20 11.45
CA HIS A 115 43.67 11.51 11.82
C HIS A 115 44.41 10.93 10.61
N LYS A 116 44.18 11.48 9.42
CA LYS A 116 44.68 10.95 8.15
C LYS A 116 46.20 10.73 8.11
N GLN A 117 46.96 11.60 8.78
CA GLN A 117 48.43 11.48 8.81
C GLN A 117 48.95 10.39 9.75
N ASP A 118 48.13 9.95 10.71
CA ASP A 118 48.53 9.02 11.77
C ASP A 118 48.07 7.58 11.49
N LEU A 119 47.26 7.37 10.45
CA LEU A 119 46.59 6.10 10.13
C LEU A 119 47.09 5.57 8.79
N TYR A 120 47.64 4.34 8.79
CA TYR A 120 48.24 3.76 7.58
C TYR A 120 47.22 3.45 6.49
N PHE A 121 45.97 3.19 6.87
CA PHE A 121 44.88 2.85 5.95
C PHE A 121 44.02 4.05 5.54
N ALA A 122 44.36 5.28 5.97
CA ALA A 122 43.44 6.41 5.82
C ALA A 122 43.11 6.78 4.37
N ASP A 123 44.08 6.74 3.47
CA ASP A 123 43.83 7.04 2.04
C ASP A 123 42.86 6.01 1.43
N GLU A 124 43.11 4.72 1.65
CA GLU A 124 42.21 3.65 1.17
C GLU A 124 40.81 3.76 1.80
N ALA A 125 40.73 4.02 3.11
CA ALA A 125 39.47 4.17 3.80
C ALA A 125 38.67 5.37 3.29
N LEU A 126 39.29 6.51 3.03
CA LEU A 126 38.56 7.69 2.55
C LEU A 126 38.06 7.49 1.12
N ASP A 127 38.83 6.81 0.26
CA ASP A 127 38.39 6.45 -1.09
C ASP A 127 37.14 5.53 -1.06
N VAL A 128 37.00 4.70 -0.04
CA VAL A 128 35.83 3.82 0.14
C VAL A 128 34.69 4.49 0.90
N LEU A 129 34.97 5.23 1.98
CA LEU A 129 33.95 5.76 2.90
C LEU A 129 33.27 7.03 2.39
N ALA A 130 34.02 7.94 1.76
CA ALA A 130 33.46 9.22 1.30
C ALA A 130 32.34 9.03 0.25
N PRO A 131 32.46 8.11 -0.73
CA PRO A 131 31.34 7.81 -1.63
C PRO A 131 30.11 7.22 -0.93
N LEU A 132 30.29 6.48 0.17
CA LEU A 132 29.17 5.83 0.88
C LEU A 132 28.25 6.84 1.54
N GLU A 133 28.74 8.00 1.97
CA GLU A 133 27.87 9.06 2.52
C GLU A 133 26.90 9.60 1.47
N SER A 134 27.40 9.78 0.23
CA SER A 134 26.55 10.16 -0.90
C SER A 134 25.51 9.07 -1.22
N THR A 135 25.91 7.80 -1.17
CA THR A 135 24.97 6.67 -1.32
C THR A 135 23.92 6.68 -0.22
N PHE A 136 24.32 6.87 1.04
CA PHE A 136 23.40 6.91 2.17
C PHE A 136 22.33 8.00 2.00
N LYS A 137 22.77 9.19 1.60
CA LYS A 137 21.86 10.31 1.34
C LYS A 137 20.91 10.00 0.18
N LYS A 138 21.43 9.51 -0.95
CA LYS A 138 20.65 9.17 -2.14
C LYS A 138 19.53 8.17 -1.80
N GLU A 139 19.90 7.03 -1.21
CA GLU A 139 18.96 5.96 -0.86
C GLU A 139 17.91 6.41 0.16
N THR A 140 18.30 7.25 1.12
CA THR A 140 17.36 7.83 2.09
C THR A 140 16.36 8.77 1.43
N ASP A 141 16.84 9.64 0.53
CA ASP A 141 16.01 10.60 -0.20
C ASP A 141 15.05 9.87 -1.16
N GLU A 142 15.50 8.83 -1.87
CA GLU A 142 14.67 8.00 -2.76
C GLU A 142 13.56 7.26 -1.98
N SER A 143 13.90 6.62 -0.86
CA SER A 143 12.92 5.96 0.01
C SER A 143 11.90 6.94 0.59
N LYS A 144 12.33 8.14 0.99
CA LYS A 144 11.46 9.20 1.49
C LYS A 144 10.52 9.70 0.39
N HIS A 145 11.03 9.93 -0.81
CA HIS A 145 10.23 10.36 -1.95
C HIS A 145 9.16 9.34 -2.31
N ALA A 146 9.50 8.05 -2.41
CA ALA A 146 8.55 6.99 -2.68
C ALA A 146 7.45 6.89 -1.60
N LYS A 147 7.79 7.14 -0.33
CA LYS A 147 6.82 7.22 0.77
C LYS A 147 5.86 8.40 0.62
N GLU A 148 6.38 9.56 0.23
CA GLU A 148 5.57 10.76 -0.02
C GLU A 148 4.57 10.54 -1.17
N GLU A 149 5.01 9.92 -2.28
CA GLU A 149 4.13 9.53 -3.39
C GLU A 149 3.01 8.59 -2.92
N TYR A 150 3.34 7.59 -2.10
CA TYR A 150 2.34 6.69 -1.52
C TYR A 150 1.32 7.44 -0.66
N HIS A 151 1.77 8.36 0.20
CA HIS A 151 0.86 9.16 1.02
C HIS A 151 -0.05 10.06 0.19
N GLN A 152 0.45 10.67 -0.87
CA GLN A 152 -0.37 11.45 -1.81
C GLN A 152 -1.42 10.58 -2.50
N ALA A 153 -1.05 9.38 -2.95
CA ALA A 153 -1.98 8.43 -3.56
C ALA A 153 -3.07 7.96 -2.58
N VAL A 154 -2.73 7.77 -1.30
CA VAL A 154 -3.71 7.45 -0.24
C VAL A 154 -4.66 8.62 0.00
N SER A 155 -4.16 9.86 0.06
CA SER A 155 -5.02 11.06 0.22
C SER A 155 -6.03 11.16 -0.94
N LEU A 156 -5.55 11.05 -2.18
CA LEU A 156 -6.40 11.09 -3.37
C LEU A 156 -7.48 9.99 -3.33
N LYS A 157 -7.08 8.77 -2.96
CA LYS A 157 -8.00 7.63 -2.81
C LYS A 157 -9.06 7.92 -1.76
N ASP A 158 -8.68 8.45 -0.60
CA ASP A 158 -9.61 8.72 0.51
C ASP A 158 -10.58 9.86 0.16
N GLU A 159 -10.10 10.94 -0.48
CA GLU A 159 -10.92 12.04 -1.01
C GLU A 159 -11.94 11.53 -2.03
N SER A 160 -11.50 10.72 -3.01
CA SER A 160 -12.37 10.15 -4.04
C SER A 160 -13.46 9.25 -3.43
N ILE A 161 -13.13 8.50 -2.37
CA ILE A 161 -14.08 7.64 -1.64
C ILE A 161 -15.14 8.48 -0.90
N VAL A 162 -14.78 9.64 -0.37
CA VAL A 162 -15.72 10.56 0.28
C VAL A 162 -16.71 11.10 -0.74
N GLU A 163 -16.22 11.60 -1.88
CA GLU A 163 -17.08 12.13 -2.95
C GLU A 163 -18.05 11.07 -3.50
N LEU A 164 -17.55 9.84 -3.70
CA LEU A 164 -18.37 8.71 -4.14
C LEU A 164 -19.48 8.40 -3.13
N ASP A 165 -19.15 8.36 -1.84
CA ASP A 165 -20.10 8.06 -0.76
C ASP A 165 -21.21 9.12 -0.65
N GLU A 166 -20.87 10.40 -0.82
CA GLU A 166 -21.86 11.49 -0.84
C GLU A 166 -22.84 11.37 -2.01
N LEU A 167 -22.34 11.07 -3.21
CA LEU A 167 -23.19 10.89 -4.39
C LEU A 167 -24.07 9.65 -4.24
N VAL A 168 -23.53 8.54 -3.75
CA VAL A 168 -24.27 7.31 -3.45
C VAL A 168 -25.40 7.59 -2.45
N LYS A 169 -25.13 8.31 -1.35
CA LYS A 169 -26.16 8.72 -0.37
C LYS A 169 -27.25 9.58 -1.02
N ARG A 170 -26.90 10.48 -1.93
CA ARG A 170 -27.88 11.29 -2.67
C ARG A 170 -28.76 10.43 -3.58
N ILE A 171 -28.16 9.47 -4.29
CA ILE A 171 -28.90 8.56 -5.17
C ILE A 171 -29.82 7.64 -4.36
N LYS A 172 -29.35 7.05 -3.25
CA LYS A 172 -30.19 6.23 -2.37
C LYS A 172 -31.41 7.01 -1.85
N ARG A 173 -31.23 8.29 -1.47
CA ARG A 173 -32.34 9.17 -1.08
C ARG A 173 -33.32 9.36 -2.25
N PHE A 174 -32.83 9.69 -3.43
CA PHE A 174 -33.65 9.82 -4.63
C PHE A 174 -34.46 8.55 -4.93
N VAL A 175 -33.81 7.39 -4.93
CA VAL A 175 -34.46 6.09 -5.20
C VAL A 175 -35.54 5.81 -4.15
N ARG A 176 -35.25 6.05 -2.86
CA ARG A 176 -36.23 5.91 -1.77
C ARG A 176 -37.45 6.79 -1.98
N HIS A 177 -37.27 8.06 -2.35
CA HIS A 177 -38.36 9.01 -2.50
C HIS A 177 -39.19 8.74 -3.77
N THR A 178 -38.55 8.31 -4.85
CA THR A 178 -39.20 8.16 -6.16
C THR A 178 -39.88 6.80 -6.31
N PHE A 179 -39.22 5.72 -5.89
CA PHE A 179 -39.75 4.36 -6.05
C PHE A 179 -40.36 3.79 -4.76
N GLY A 180 -40.08 4.41 -3.61
CA GLY A 180 -40.57 3.97 -2.32
C GLY A 180 -39.62 3.00 -1.61
N ILE A 181 -39.74 2.92 -0.27
CA ILE A 181 -38.84 2.15 0.59
C ILE A 181 -38.99 0.63 0.42
N GLN A 182 -40.15 0.15 -0.03
CA GLN A 182 -40.41 -1.27 -0.27
C GLN A 182 -40.07 -1.70 -1.72
N SER A 183 -39.66 -0.75 -2.57
CA SER A 183 -39.32 -1.07 -3.97
C SER A 183 -38.13 -2.00 -4.08
N ARG A 184 -38.14 -2.86 -5.10
CA ARG A 184 -37.00 -3.72 -5.44
C ARG A 184 -35.73 -2.90 -5.66
N GLN A 185 -35.87 -1.73 -6.30
CA GLN A 185 -34.79 -0.78 -6.57
C GLN A 185 -34.15 -0.24 -5.29
N PHE A 186 -34.93 0.13 -4.27
CA PHE A 186 -34.34 0.60 -3.02
C PHE A 186 -33.76 -0.54 -2.18
N GLN A 187 -34.42 -1.70 -2.15
CA GLN A 187 -33.96 -2.85 -1.37
C GLN A 187 -32.61 -3.38 -1.87
N SER A 188 -32.34 -3.36 -3.18
CA SER A 188 -31.04 -3.76 -3.76
C SER A 188 -29.89 -2.80 -3.41
N LEU A 189 -30.18 -1.58 -2.97
CA LEU A 189 -29.18 -0.56 -2.60
C LEU A 189 -28.92 -0.50 -1.07
N LYS A 190 -29.68 -1.26 -0.28
CA LYS A 190 -29.59 -1.23 1.19
C LYS A 190 -28.26 -1.85 1.64
N ASN A 191 -27.64 -1.24 2.65
CA ASN A 191 -26.33 -1.68 3.16
C ASN A 191 -26.32 -3.16 3.58
N ASP A 192 -27.42 -3.65 4.16
CA ASP A 192 -27.58 -5.06 4.57
C ASP A 192 -27.31 -6.06 3.43
N VAL A 193 -27.57 -5.68 2.17
CA VAL A 193 -27.32 -6.54 1.00
C VAL A 193 -25.84 -6.68 0.71
N PHE A 194 -25.04 -5.65 1.00
CA PHE A 194 -23.60 -5.62 0.74
C PHE A 194 -22.75 -6.11 1.92
N THR A 195 -23.32 -6.09 3.14
CA THR A 195 -22.64 -6.55 4.36
C THR A 195 -22.95 -8.00 4.69
N ARG A 196 -23.92 -8.64 4.02
CA ARG A 196 -24.16 -10.08 4.19
C ARG A 196 -22.93 -10.83 3.65
N PRO A 197 -22.24 -11.63 4.47
CA PRO A 197 -21.25 -12.54 3.93
C PRO A 197 -21.96 -13.41 2.90
N ASN A 198 -21.40 -13.45 1.69
CA ASN A 198 -21.89 -14.30 0.62
C ASN A 198 -21.98 -15.71 1.22
N PRO A 199 -23.16 -16.33 1.35
CA PRO A 199 -23.19 -17.73 1.69
C PRO A 199 -22.50 -18.40 0.53
N MET A 200 -21.30 -18.95 0.76
CA MET A 200 -20.65 -19.84 -0.19
C MET A 200 -21.75 -20.77 -0.69
N GLN A 201 -21.97 -20.77 -2.00
CA GLN A 201 -22.68 -21.85 -2.66
C GLN A 201 -22.00 -23.11 -2.15
N LYS A 202 -22.68 -23.83 -1.24
CA LYS A 202 -22.39 -25.24 -1.07
C LYS A 202 -22.72 -25.81 -2.43
N ASP A 203 -21.70 -26.28 -3.14
CA ASP A 203 -21.88 -27.24 -4.20
C ASP A 203 -22.70 -28.39 -3.61
N THR A 204 -24.01 -28.36 -3.85
CA THR A 204 -24.84 -29.55 -3.74
C THR A 204 -24.49 -30.36 -4.98
N THR A 205 -23.39 -31.09 -4.91
CA THR A 205 -23.21 -32.30 -5.72
C THR A 205 -24.33 -33.23 -5.27
N GLU A 206 -25.47 -33.17 -5.94
CA GLU A 206 -26.47 -34.22 -5.86
C GLU A 206 -25.82 -35.47 -6.43
N THR A 207 -25.33 -36.34 -5.56
CA THR A 207 -24.98 -37.71 -5.90
C THR A 207 -26.26 -38.38 -6.40
N PRO A 208 -26.31 -38.91 -7.64
CA PRO A 208 -27.51 -39.59 -8.11
C PRO A 208 -27.72 -40.84 -7.25
N THR A 209 -28.93 -40.98 -6.72
CA THR A 209 -29.36 -42.18 -6.01
C THR A 209 -29.50 -43.31 -7.04
N PRO A 210 -28.89 -44.48 -6.85
CA PRO A 210 -29.07 -45.60 -7.77
C PRO A 210 -30.52 -46.11 -7.71
N GLU A 211 -31.17 -46.17 -8.87
CA GLU A 211 -32.51 -46.75 -9.05
C GLU A 211 -32.49 -48.24 -8.64
N VAL A 212 -33.38 -48.61 -7.73
CA VAL A 212 -33.70 -50.01 -7.42
C VAL A 212 -34.63 -50.52 -8.54
N PRO A 213 -34.28 -51.58 -9.29
CA PRO A 213 -35.17 -52.12 -10.30
C PRO A 213 -36.35 -52.80 -9.60
N THR A 214 -37.56 -52.31 -9.87
CA THR A 214 -38.80 -52.96 -9.45
C THR A 214 -39.09 -54.11 -10.44
N PRO A 215 -39.24 -55.36 -10.01
CA PRO A 215 -39.60 -56.44 -10.92
C PRO A 215 -41.08 -56.33 -11.32
N SER A 216 -41.31 -56.31 -12.63
CA SER A 216 -42.62 -56.40 -13.25
C SER A 216 -43.30 -57.72 -12.90
N ILE A 217 -44.52 -57.65 -12.37
CA ILE A 217 -45.44 -58.79 -12.35
C ILE A 217 -46.29 -58.65 -13.62
N GLU A 218 -46.11 -59.57 -14.56
CA GLU A 218 -47.08 -59.82 -15.63
C GLU A 218 -48.21 -60.71 -15.10
N SER A 219 -49.36 -60.54 -15.74
CA SER A 219 -50.66 -61.22 -15.55
C SER A 219 -50.62 -62.72 -15.23
#